data_AF-A0A653DV19-F1
#
_entry.id   AF-A0A653DV19-F1
#
_cell.length_a   1.000
_cell.length_b   1.000
_cell.length_c   1.000
_cell.angle_alpha   90.00
_cell.angle_beta   90.00
_cell.angle_gamma   90.00
#
_symmetry.space_group_name_H-M   'P 1'
#
loop_
_entity.id
_entity.type
_entity.pdbx_description
1 polymer ?
#
loop_
_entity_poly.entity_id
_entity_poly.type
_entity_poly.pdbx_seq_one_letter_code
_entity_poly.pdbx_strand_id
1 'polypeptide(L)'
;MDWEKIAGPTEEELEEEEEEAALKTPMKIDVSEVLKHARKPALKKSDKNSLLKRVNKKVRAPQVFCYVTSWSRKRPGAGRFMPEDVDPTLCTHVVYAFATLKEHKLAEANDKDPDMYDRLIALREKNPQLKVLLAIGGWAFGSTPFKELTSNVFRMNQFVYDAIDFLREYKFNGLDIDWEYPRGADDRAAYVNLLKEIRVAFEGEAKTSGQPRLLITAAVPASFEAIAAGYDVPEIAKYLDFINVMTYDFHGQWERTVATILLYSRWRVQPATRKS
;
A
#
# COMPACT_ATOMS: atom_id res chain seq x y z
N MET A 1 -48.55 -12.80 -6.29
CA MET A 1 -48.91 -12.35 -7.65
C MET A 1 -48.16 -13.26 -8.59
N ASP A 2 -48.94 -14.05 -9.30
CA ASP A 2 -48.54 -15.22 -10.06
C ASP A 2 -48.38 -14.83 -11.54
N TRP A 3 -47.28 -15.25 -12.16
CA TRP A 3 -46.81 -14.80 -13.48
C TRP A 3 -47.19 -15.79 -14.60
N GLU A 4 -48.23 -16.59 -14.38
CA GLU A 4 -48.59 -17.75 -15.21
C GLU A 4 -49.43 -17.45 -16.47
N LYS A 5 -49.30 -16.28 -17.12
CA LYS A 5 -49.92 -16.06 -18.45
C LYS A 5 -49.00 -15.34 -19.43
N ILE A 6 -48.01 -16.12 -19.87
CA ILE A 6 -47.25 -15.98 -21.11
C ILE A 6 -48.11 -16.48 -22.28
N ALA A 7 -47.97 -15.83 -23.45
CA ALA A 7 -48.41 -16.26 -24.80
C ALA A 7 -49.93 -16.24 -25.07
N GLY A 8 -50.45 -15.82 -26.22
CA GLY A 8 -49.89 -15.52 -27.54
C GLY A 8 -50.98 -14.86 -28.40
N PRO A 9 -50.84 -14.83 -29.74
CA PRO A 9 -51.12 -13.68 -30.61
C PRO A 9 -52.54 -13.66 -31.23
N THR A 10 -52.95 -12.51 -31.77
CA THR A 10 -53.96 -12.42 -32.84
C THR A 10 -53.67 -11.24 -33.77
N GLU A 11 -53.39 -11.56 -35.02
CA GLU A 11 -53.57 -10.73 -36.23
C GLU A 11 -55.08 -10.56 -36.54
N GLU A 12 -55.38 -9.75 -37.58
CA GLU A 12 -56.67 -9.54 -38.29
C GLU A 12 -57.65 -8.52 -37.65
N GLU A 13 -58.25 -7.51 -38.30
CA GLU A 13 -58.53 -7.08 -39.70
C GLU A 13 -58.82 -5.54 -39.70
N LEU A 14 -58.30 -4.71 -40.63
CA LEU A 14 -58.96 -4.08 -41.81
C LEU A 14 -60.39 -3.55 -41.54
N GLU A 15 -60.73 -2.26 -41.75
CA GLU A 15 -60.96 -1.62 -43.06
C GLU A 15 -60.77 -0.09 -43.05
N GLU A 16 -60.50 0.44 -44.25
CA GLU A 16 -60.10 1.80 -44.60
C GLU A 16 -61.31 2.71 -44.90
N GLU A 17 -61.27 3.97 -44.48
CA GLU A 17 -62.07 5.06 -45.08
C GLU A 17 -61.13 6.13 -45.65
N GLU A 18 -61.26 6.39 -46.96
CA GLU A 18 -60.53 7.41 -47.72
C GLU A 18 -61.05 8.82 -47.42
N GLU A 19 -60.15 9.76 -47.13
CA GLU A 19 -60.40 11.19 -47.44
C GLU A 19 -59.10 11.86 -47.90
N GLU A 20 -59.07 12.23 -49.18
CA GLU A 20 -57.93 12.79 -49.91
C GLU A 20 -57.70 14.27 -49.52
N ALA A 21 -56.70 14.56 -48.69
CA ALA A 21 -56.30 15.94 -48.34
C ALA A 21 -55.07 16.39 -49.16
N ALA A 22 -55.27 17.35 -50.06
CA ALA A 22 -54.26 17.92 -50.96
C ALA A 22 -52.99 18.45 -50.23
N LEU A 23 -51.81 18.01 -50.68
CA LEU A 23 -50.50 18.45 -50.16
C LEU A 23 -50.25 19.94 -50.48
N LYS A 24 -49.98 20.75 -49.44
CA LYS A 24 -49.43 22.11 -49.60
C LYS A 24 -47.94 22.03 -49.96
N THR A 25 -47.53 22.75 -51.00
CA THR A 25 -46.14 22.76 -51.47
C THR A 25 -45.18 23.36 -50.42
N PRO A 26 -43.96 22.81 -50.26
CA PRO A 26 -43.03 23.22 -49.22
C PRO A 26 -42.49 24.64 -49.43
N MET A 27 -42.43 25.39 -48.33
CA MET A 27 -41.89 26.75 -48.26
C MET A 27 -40.37 26.71 -48.54
N LYS A 28 -39.91 27.46 -49.55
CA LYS A 28 -38.48 27.58 -49.86
C LYS A 28 -37.87 28.69 -49.01
N ILE A 29 -37.01 28.32 -48.06
CA ILE A 29 -36.21 29.26 -47.30
C ILE A 29 -34.96 29.62 -48.12
N ASP A 30 -34.68 30.91 -48.27
CA ASP A 30 -33.50 31.39 -48.99
C ASP A 30 -32.24 31.16 -48.15
N VAL A 31 -31.23 30.53 -48.74
CA VAL A 31 -29.97 30.16 -48.07
C VAL A 31 -29.22 31.39 -47.53
N SER A 32 -29.44 32.56 -48.12
CA SER A 32 -28.83 33.82 -47.67
C SER A 32 -29.38 34.31 -46.33
N GLU A 33 -30.61 33.96 -45.96
CA GLU A 33 -31.20 34.28 -44.65
C GLU A 33 -30.61 33.41 -43.53
N VAL A 34 -30.35 32.14 -43.85
CA VAL A 34 -29.72 31.19 -42.92
C VAL A 34 -28.27 31.60 -42.62
N LEU A 35 -27.55 32.09 -43.63
CA LEU A 35 -26.15 32.52 -43.48
C LEU A 35 -25.99 33.81 -42.68
N LYS A 36 -27.00 34.69 -42.66
CA LYS A 36 -26.99 35.93 -41.84
C LYS A 36 -27.10 35.63 -40.33
N HIS A 37 -27.71 34.51 -39.96
CA HIS A 37 -27.89 34.07 -38.57
C HIS A 37 -26.85 33.05 -38.11
N ALA A 38 -26.06 32.50 -39.03
CA ALA A 38 -24.97 31.59 -38.72
C ALA A 38 -23.76 32.35 -38.14
N ARG A 39 -23.67 32.44 -36.81
CA ARG A 39 -22.41 32.85 -36.14
C ARG A 39 -21.33 31.80 -36.41
N LYS A 40 -20.22 32.22 -37.03
CA LYS A 40 -19.01 31.39 -37.13
C LYS A 40 -18.58 30.96 -35.72
N PRO A 41 -18.35 29.67 -35.45
CA PRO A 41 -17.81 29.26 -34.16
C PRO A 41 -16.43 29.89 -34.01
N ALA A 42 -16.27 30.74 -32.99
CA ALA A 42 -14.96 31.23 -32.62
C ALA A 42 -14.10 30.00 -32.27
N LEU A 43 -13.02 29.79 -33.03
CA LEU A 43 -11.97 28.84 -32.67
C LEU A 43 -11.43 29.26 -31.30
N LYS A 44 -11.93 28.63 -30.23
CA LYS A 44 -11.26 28.68 -28.94
C LYS A 44 -9.88 28.09 -29.17
N LYS A 45 -8.84 28.92 -29.09
CA LYS A 45 -7.46 28.45 -29.05
C LYS A 45 -7.39 27.41 -27.94
N SER A 46 -7.24 26.14 -28.33
CA SER A 46 -6.97 25.04 -27.41
C SER A 46 -5.64 25.37 -26.76
N ASP A 47 -5.73 25.84 -25.52
CA ASP A 47 -4.58 26.14 -24.69
C ASP A 47 -3.91 24.80 -24.40
N LYS A 48 -2.85 24.45 -25.15
CA LYS A 48 -2.12 23.18 -24.98
C LYS A 48 -1.57 23.03 -23.55
N ASN A 49 -1.50 24.13 -22.79
CA ASN A 49 -1.18 24.16 -21.37
C ASN A 49 -2.33 23.78 -20.42
N SER A 50 -3.56 23.66 -20.89
CA SER A 50 -4.72 23.22 -20.07
C SER A 50 -4.65 21.73 -19.73
N LEU A 51 -4.18 20.90 -20.67
CA LEU A 51 -4.00 19.46 -20.45
C LEU A 51 -2.80 19.16 -19.53
N LEU A 52 -1.73 19.96 -19.61
CA LEU A 52 -0.57 19.86 -18.71
C LEU A 52 -0.84 20.42 -17.30
N LYS A 53 -1.91 21.20 -17.10
CA LYS A 53 -2.34 21.71 -15.78
C LYS A 53 -3.26 20.75 -15.01
N ARG A 54 -3.65 19.61 -15.60
CA ARG A 54 -4.39 18.53 -14.93
C ARG A 54 -3.48 17.44 -14.34
N VAL A 55 -2.22 17.77 -14.02
CA VAL A 55 -1.44 16.93 -13.10
C VAL A 55 -2.12 16.99 -11.73
N ASN A 56 -2.78 15.90 -11.36
CA ASN A 56 -3.41 15.77 -10.05
C ASN A 56 -2.32 15.90 -8.97
N LYS A 57 -2.26 17.06 -8.31
CA LYS A 57 -1.29 17.36 -7.24
C LYS A 57 -1.40 16.43 -6.02
N LYS A 58 -2.41 15.54 -5.98
CA LYS A 58 -2.59 14.52 -4.93
C LYS A 58 -1.93 13.17 -5.26
N VAL A 59 -1.26 13.03 -6.40
CA VAL A 59 -0.57 11.77 -6.72
C VAL A 59 0.84 11.82 -6.14
N ARG A 60 1.07 11.08 -5.05
CA ARG A 60 2.44 10.83 -4.56
C ARG A 60 3.21 10.04 -5.62
N ALA A 61 4.50 10.31 -5.78
CA ALA A 61 5.36 9.45 -6.59
C ALA A 61 5.32 8.01 -6.04
N PRO A 62 5.35 6.99 -6.91
CA PRO A 62 5.43 5.59 -6.47
C PRO A 62 6.67 5.40 -5.58
N GLN A 63 6.51 4.60 -4.53
CA GLN A 63 7.59 4.28 -3.60
C GLN A 63 7.96 2.81 -3.77
N VAL A 64 9.25 2.51 -3.66
CA VAL A 64 9.80 1.16 -3.80
C VAL A 64 10.58 0.86 -2.52
N PHE A 65 10.04 -0.05 -1.72
CA PHE A 65 10.66 -0.54 -0.49
C PHE A 65 11.40 -1.85 -0.78
N CYS A 66 12.68 -1.90 -0.42
CA CYS A 66 13.54 -3.07 -0.61
C CYS A 66 14.09 -3.53 0.74
N TYR A 67 13.76 -4.76 1.14
CA TYR A 67 14.28 -5.35 2.37
C TYR A 67 15.65 -5.97 2.13
N VAL A 68 16.64 -5.53 2.90
CA VAL A 68 17.99 -6.10 2.93
C VAL A 68 18.14 -6.88 4.22
N THR A 69 18.39 -8.18 4.09
CA THR A 69 18.44 -9.10 5.23
C THR A 69 19.87 -9.24 5.75
N SER A 70 20.07 -9.04 7.06
CA SER A 70 21.37 -9.06 7.73
C SER A 70 22.10 -10.39 7.61
N TRP A 71 21.36 -11.49 7.43
CA TRP A 71 21.92 -12.83 7.24
C TRP A 71 22.34 -13.13 5.80
N SER A 72 21.98 -12.30 4.81
CA SER A 72 22.37 -12.51 3.41
C SER A 72 23.90 -12.50 3.19
N ARG A 73 24.64 -11.75 4.02
CA ARG A 73 26.13 -11.73 4.04
C ARG A 73 26.78 -13.08 4.38
N LYS A 74 26.02 -14.00 4.98
CA LYS A 74 26.49 -15.33 5.39
C LYS A 74 26.29 -16.40 4.31
N ARG A 75 25.58 -16.08 3.22
CA ARG A 75 25.34 -17.04 2.13
C ARG A 75 26.66 -17.38 1.40
N PRO A 76 26.84 -18.63 0.93
CA PRO A 76 28.04 -19.03 0.22
C PRO A 76 28.03 -18.57 -1.25
N GLY A 77 29.22 -18.40 -1.82
CA GLY A 77 29.43 -18.15 -3.25
C GLY A 77 28.68 -16.92 -3.77
N ALA A 78 28.08 -17.05 -4.96
CA ALA A 78 27.31 -16.00 -5.63
C ALA A 78 26.03 -15.58 -4.87
N GLY A 79 25.60 -16.34 -3.86
CA GLY A 79 24.46 -15.98 -3.03
C GLY A 79 24.79 -14.96 -1.95
N ARG A 80 26.08 -14.71 -1.67
CA ARG A 80 26.54 -13.70 -0.70
C ARG A 80 26.10 -12.32 -1.17
N PHE A 81 25.48 -11.56 -0.27
CA PHE A 81 25.02 -10.20 -0.56
C PHE A 81 25.43 -9.26 0.58
N MET A 82 26.07 -8.16 0.23
CA MET A 82 26.59 -7.12 1.14
C MET A 82 25.90 -5.78 0.82
N PRO A 83 25.98 -4.77 1.72
CA PRO A 83 25.40 -3.45 1.46
C PRO A 83 25.83 -2.82 0.12
N GLU A 84 27.07 -3.07 -0.34
CA GLU A 84 27.60 -2.52 -1.60
C GLU A 84 26.95 -3.11 -2.85
N ASP A 85 26.33 -4.29 -2.73
CA ASP A 85 25.63 -4.94 -3.84
C ASP A 85 24.25 -4.32 -4.08
N VAL A 86 23.77 -3.45 -3.18
CA VAL A 86 22.55 -2.67 -3.37
C VAL A 86 22.83 -1.53 -4.33
N ASP A 87 22.17 -1.57 -5.50
CA ASP A 87 22.13 -0.40 -6.39
C ASP A 87 21.26 0.69 -5.73
N PRO A 88 21.84 1.86 -5.39
CA PRO A 88 21.16 2.91 -4.65
C PRO A 88 20.05 3.61 -5.46
N THR A 89 19.87 3.29 -6.74
CA THR A 89 18.87 3.89 -7.64
C THR A 89 17.61 3.03 -7.82
N LEU A 90 17.65 1.74 -7.45
CA LEU A 90 16.52 0.83 -7.63
C LEU A 90 15.35 1.09 -6.67
N CYS A 91 15.67 1.52 -5.45
CA CYS A 91 14.72 1.60 -4.35
C CYS A 91 14.62 3.04 -3.85
N THR A 92 13.42 3.49 -3.48
CA THR A 92 13.27 4.78 -2.79
C THR A 92 13.54 4.64 -1.30
N HIS A 93 13.23 3.46 -0.74
CA HIS A 93 13.46 3.09 0.65
C HIS A 93 14.16 1.73 0.71
N VAL A 94 15.21 1.64 1.51
CA VAL A 94 15.83 0.37 1.89
C VAL A 94 15.51 0.11 3.35
N VAL A 95 15.06 -1.10 3.69
CA VAL A 95 14.75 -1.52 5.05
C VAL A 95 15.77 -2.58 5.48
N TYR A 96 16.57 -2.31 6.49
CA TYR A 96 17.50 -3.28 7.06
C TYR A 96 16.78 -4.20 8.04
N ALA A 97 16.73 -5.48 7.72
CA ALA A 97 16.08 -6.53 8.50
C ALA A 97 17.15 -7.44 9.14
N PHE A 98 17.31 -7.50 10.46
CA PHE A 98 16.56 -6.80 11.51
C PHE A 98 17.51 -6.38 12.64
N ALA A 99 17.10 -5.35 13.38
CA ALA A 99 17.53 -5.13 14.76
C ALA A 99 16.74 -6.04 15.72
N THR A 100 17.02 -5.95 17.01
CA THR A 100 16.37 -6.75 18.06
C THR A 100 15.92 -5.90 19.24
N LEU A 101 15.25 -6.54 20.21
CA LEU A 101 15.05 -5.98 21.54
C LEU A 101 16.00 -6.63 22.53
N LYS A 102 16.76 -5.81 23.25
CA LYS A 102 17.55 -6.23 24.41
C LYS A 102 17.08 -5.44 25.62
N GLU A 103 16.63 -6.13 26.67
CA GLU A 103 16.02 -5.49 27.85
C GLU A 103 14.89 -4.51 27.46
N HIS A 104 14.10 -4.90 26.45
CA HIS A 104 13.00 -4.12 25.86
C HIS A 104 13.42 -2.79 25.18
N LYS A 105 14.71 -2.59 24.91
CA LYS A 105 15.23 -1.44 24.16
C LYS A 105 15.63 -1.88 22.76
N LEU A 106 15.54 -0.96 21.79
CA LEU A 106 16.06 -1.18 20.44
C LEU A 106 17.57 -1.41 20.53
N ALA A 107 18.05 -2.48 19.92
CA ALA A 107 19.46 -2.86 19.95
C ALA A 107 19.88 -3.56 18.65
N GLU A 108 21.18 -3.60 18.40
CA GLU A 108 21.78 -4.42 17.36
C GLU A 108 21.51 -5.90 17.60
N ALA A 109 21.21 -6.65 16.54
CA ALA A 109 21.06 -8.11 16.66
C ALA A 109 22.41 -8.81 16.78
N ASN A 110 23.49 -8.20 16.30
CA ASN A 110 24.85 -8.73 16.30
C ASN A 110 25.92 -7.64 16.36
N ASP A 111 27.12 -8.02 16.84
CA ASP A 111 28.33 -7.18 16.95
C ASP A 111 28.78 -6.55 15.61
N LYS A 112 28.45 -7.20 14.49
CA LYS A 112 28.77 -6.76 13.14
C LYS A 112 27.72 -5.85 12.51
N ASP A 113 26.55 -5.72 13.11
CA ASP A 113 25.48 -4.91 12.53
C ASP A 113 25.82 -3.41 12.45
N PRO A 114 26.53 -2.78 13.42
CA PRO A 114 26.97 -1.39 13.27
C PRO A 114 27.75 -1.12 11.98
N ASP A 115 28.70 -1.99 11.61
CA ASP A 115 29.43 -1.88 10.33
C ASP A 115 28.49 -2.00 9.12
N MET A 116 27.50 -2.91 9.20
CA MET A 116 26.52 -3.06 8.12
C MET A 116 25.60 -1.84 8.00
N TYR A 117 25.20 -1.24 9.13
CA TYR A 117 24.40 -0.03 9.16
C TYR A 117 25.14 1.10 8.46
N ASP A 118 26.39 1.38 8.86
CA ASP A 118 27.19 2.46 8.29
C ASP A 118 27.35 2.30 6.77
N ARG A 119 27.62 1.08 6.30
CA ARG A 119 27.78 0.79 4.87
C ARG A 119 26.50 0.95 4.08
N LEU A 120 25.36 0.56 4.65
CA LEU A 120 24.05 0.76 4.01
C LEU A 120 23.67 2.25 3.99
N ILE A 121 23.98 2.96 5.06
CA ILE A 121 23.79 4.41 5.17
C ILE A 121 24.65 5.17 4.16
N ALA A 122 25.88 4.71 3.90
CA ALA A 122 26.80 5.30 2.92
C ALA A 122 26.26 5.25 1.47
N LEU A 123 25.29 4.39 1.16
CA LEU A 123 24.61 4.40 -0.14
C LEU A 123 23.95 5.76 -0.45
N ARG A 124 23.63 6.55 0.57
CA ARG A 124 23.10 7.92 0.42
C ARG A 124 24.11 8.90 -0.16
N GLU A 125 25.41 8.61 -0.10
CA GLU A 125 26.43 9.42 -0.78
C GLU A 125 26.28 9.34 -2.31
N LYS A 126 25.82 8.18 -2.82
CA LYS A 126 25.52 7.97 -4.24
C LYS A 126 24.11 8.44 -4.61
N ASN A 127 23.14 8.28 -3.70
CA ASN A 127 21.78 8.77 -3.87
C ASN A 127 21.27 9.49 -2.60
N PRO A 128 21.41 10.83 -2.50
CA PRO A 128 20.96 11.58 -1.32
C PRO A 128 19.46 11.52 -1.04
N GLN A 129 18.64 11.09 -2.00
CA GLN A 129 17.19 10.93 -1.81
C GLN A 129 16.82 9.60 -1.17
N LEU A 130 17.72 8.62 -1.19
CA LEU A 130 17.48 7.29 -0.63
C LEU A 130 17.18 7.39 0.87
N LYS A 131 16.12 6.70 1.30
CA LYS A 131 15.76 6.56 2.71
C LYS A 131 16.16 5.18 3.20
N VAL A 132 16.78 5.11 4.37
CA VAL A 132 17.15 3.83 4.98
C VAL A 132 16.43 3.70 6.31
N LEU A 133 15.64 2.64 6.46
CA LEU A 133 14.89 2.32 7.69
C LEU A 133 15.50 1.09 8.35
N LEU A 134 15.33 1.00 9.66
CA LEU A 134 15.68 -0.18 10.43
C LEU A 134 14.39 -0.94 10.78
N ALA A 135 14.35 -2.24 10.54
CA ALA A 135 13.21 -3.06 10.95
C ALA A 135 13.48 -3.78 12.28
N ILE A 136 12.43 -3.92 13.10
CA ILE A 136 12.41 -4.79 14.26
C ILE A 136 11.28 -5.81 14.16
N GLY A 137 11.58 -7.05 14.56
CA GLY A 137 10.62 -8.13 14.56
C GLY A 137 10.96 -9.22 13.55
N GLY A 138 9.99 -9.58 12.73
CA GLY A 138 10.03 -10.69 11.80
C GLY A 138 9.67 -12.03 12.43
N TRP A 139 9.40 -13.01 11.58
CA TRP A 139 8.93 -14.36 11.98
C TRP A 139 9.74 -15.01 13.12
N ALA A 140 11.07 -14.95 13.06
CA ALA A 140 11.95 -15.59 14.04
C ALA A 140 11.96 -14.87 15.41
N PHE A 141 11.59 -13.59 15.45
CA PHE A 141 11.51 -12.80 16.68
C PHE A 141 10.25 -13.14 17.48
N GLY A 142 9.17 -13.49 16.79
CA GLY A 142 7.89 -13.89 17.37
C GLY A 142 7.14 -12.75 18.09
N SER A 143 5.99 -13.09 18.68
CA SER A 143 5.10 -12.10 19.31
C SER A 143 5.41 -11.77 20.77
N THR A 144 6.07 -12.66 21.51
CA THR A 144 6.28 -12.49 22.96
C THR A 144 7.03 -11.21 23.32
N PRO A 145 8.15 -10.84 22.65
CA PRO A 145 8.87 -9.63 23.01
C PRO A 145 8.04 -8.36 22.78
N PHE A 146 7.19 -8.33 21.74
CA PHE A 146 6.27 -7.22 21.51
C PHE A 146 5.17 -7.15 22.58
N LYS A 147 4.56 -8.29 22.93
CA LYS A 147 3.57 -8.35 24.03
C LYS A 147 4.15 -7.82 25.34
N GLU A 148 5.36 -8.26 25.69
CA GLU A 148 6.06 -7.78 26.87
C GLU A 148 6.36 -6.28 26.77
N LEU A 149 6.90 -5.82 25.65
CA LEU A 149 7.18 -4.41 25.40
C LEU A 149 5.93 -3.54 25.63
N THR A 150 4.79 -3.93 25.07
CA THR A 150 3.54 -3.13 25.12
C THR A 150 2.70 -3.35 26.36
N SER A 151 3.01 -4.35 27.20
CA SER A 151 2.26 -4.63 28.44
C SER A 151 2.40 -3.57 29.53
N ASN A 152 3.38 -2.66 29.40
CA ASN A 152 3.64 -1.61 30.39
C ASN A 152 3.94 -0.27 29.69
N VAL A 153 3.19 0.77 30.03
CA VAL A 153 3.32 2.09 29.41
C VAL A 153 4.69 2.74 29.65
N PHE A 154 5.30 2.58 30.82
CA PHE A 154 6.62 3.13 31.10
C PHE A 154 7.71 2.44 30.26
N ARG A 155 7.62 1.11 30.13
CA ARG A 155 8.53 0.33 29.28
C ARG A 155 8.37 0.73 27.82
N MET A 156 7.15 0.81 27.32
CA MET A 156 6.86 1.22 25.95
C MET A 156 7.38 2.64 25.67
N ASN A 157 7.14 3.59 26.57
CA ASN A 157 7.63 4.96 26.39
C ASN A 157 9.16 5.01 26.41
N GLN A 158 9.82 4.27 27.31
CA GLN A 158 11.27 4.20 27.35
C GLN A 158 11.84 3.63 26.05
N PHE A 159 11.24 2.56 25.53
CA PHE A 159 11.60 2.02 24.22
C PHE A 159 11.48 3.06 23.11
N VAL A 160 10.39 3.85 23.09
CA VAL A 160 10.19 4.89 22.07
C VAL A 160 11.28 5.95 22.12
N TYR A 161 11.64 6.43 23.30
CA TYR A 161 12.72 7.42 23.46
C TYR A 161 14.09 6.82 23.09
N ASP A 162 14.41 5.63 23.59
CA ASP A 162 15.68 4.97 23.28
C ASP A 162 15.78 4.64 21.77
N ALA A 163 14.66 4.29 21.12
CA ALA A 163 14.62 4.04 19.69
C ALA A 163 14.90 5.31 18.87
N ILE A 164 14.42 6.48 19.31
CA ILE A 164 14.75 7.76 18.66
C ILE A 164 16.27 7.97 18.71
N ASP A 165 16.88 7.85 19.89
CA ASP A 165 18.31 8.06 20.08
C ASP A 165 19.13 7.09 19.22
N PHE A 166 18.78 5.80 19.26
CA PHE A 166 19.42 4.75 18.45
C PHE A 166 19.33 5.05 16.94
N LEU A 167 18.15 5.40 16.44
CA LEU A 167 17.96 5.69 15.01
C LEU A 167 18.71 6.94 14.58
N ARG A 168 18.78 7.97 15.43
CA ARG A 168 19.53 9.20 15.15
C ARG A 168 21.04 8.95 15.19
N GLU A 169 21.52 8.17 16.16
CA GLU A 169 22.94 7.77 16.29
C GLU A 169 23.43 7.08 15.01
N TYR A 170 22.69 6.06 14.55
CA TYR A 170 23.00 5.34 13.30
C TYR A 170 22.47 6.02 12.03
N LYS A 171 21.93 7.25 12.15
CA LYS A 171 21.47 8.08 11.04
C LYS A 171 20.39 7.43 10.15
N PHE A 172 19.59 6.53 10.70
CA PHE A 172 18.42 5.98 10.02
C PHE A 172 17.37 7.05 9.75
N ASN A 173 16.57 6.84 8.72
CA ASN A 173 15.45 7.71 8.36
C ASN A 173 14.12 7.26 8.96
N GLY A 174 14.06 6.12 9.65
CA GLY A 174 12.84 5.64 10.27
C GLY A 174 12.94 4.22 10.81
N LEU A 175 11.83 3.77 11.39
CA LEU A 175 11.62 2.47 12.01
C LEU A 175 10.50 1.71 11.29
N ASP A 176 10.76 0.46 10.94
CA ASP A 176 9.78 -0.47 10.39
C ASP A 176 9.39 -1.50 11.48
N ILE A 177 8.11 -1.59 11.79
CA ILE A 177 7.58 -2.49 12.82
C ILE A 177 7.06 -3.76 12.15
N ASP A 178 7.71 -4.89 12.41
CA ASP A 178 7.37 -6.19 11.84
C ASP A 178 6.93 -7.17 12.95
N TRP A 179 5.85 -6.83 13.65
CA TRP A 179 5.25 -7.74 14.63
C TRP A 179 4.45 -8.81 13.90
N GLU A 180 4.98 -10.04 13.90
CA GLU A 180 4.35 -11.22 13.28
C GLU A 180 3.79 -12.23 14.30
N TYR A 181 2.52 -12.17 14.72
CA TYR A 181 1.52 -11.12 14.50
C TYR A 181 0.82 -10.76 15.82
N PRO A 182 0.31 -9.52 15.98
CA PRO A 182 -0.63 -9.20 17.05
C PRO A 182 -1.90 -10.06 16.88
N ARG A 183 -2.41 -10.65 17.96
CA ARG A 183 -3.61 -11.49 17.91
C ARG A 183 -4.48 -11.34 19.16
N GLY A 184 -5.75 -11.04 18.95
CA GLY A 184 -6.72 -10.81 20.01
C GLY A 184 -6.92 -9.32 20.31
N ALA A 185 -7.90 -9.00 21.16
CA ALA A 185 -8.27 -7.62 21.46
C ALA A 185 -7.14 -6.83 22.14
N ASP A 186 -6.43 -7.47 23.08
CA ASP A 186 -5.35 -6.82 23.84
C ASP A 186 -4.17 -6.46 22.93
N ASP A 187 -3.68 -7.42 22.13
CA ASP A 187 -2.61 -7.18 21.17
C ASP A 187 -2.99 -6.13 20.13
N ARG A 188 -4.26 -6.13 19.67
CA ARG A 188 -4.75 -5.13 18.71
C ARG A 188 -4.69 -3.71 19.29
N ALA A 189 -5.18 -3.52 20.51
CA ALA A 189 -5.13 -2.23 21.18
C ALA A 189 -3.69 -1.82 21.50
N ALA A 190 -2.87 -2.78 21.97
CA ALA A 190 -1.47 -2.58 22.27
C ALA A 190 -0.66 -2.15 21.04
N TYR A 191 -0.93 -2.76 19.88
CA TYR A 191 -0.27 -2.41 18.62
C TYR A 191 -0.63 -0.99 18.17
N VAL A 192 -1.90 -0.60 18.24
CA VAL A 192 -2.33 0.79 17.97
C VAL A 192 -1.62 1.77 18.90
N ASN A 193 -1.56 1.47 20.20
CA ASN A 193 -0.89 2.33 21.19
C ASN A 193 0.60 2.46 20.90
N LEU A 194 1.29 1.36 20.58
CA LEU A 194 2.70 1.39 20.21
C LEU A 194 2.95 2.33 19.02
N LEU A 195 2.19 2.15 17.92
CA LEU A 195 2.34 2.99 16.72
C LEU A 195 2.00 4.46 16.99
N LYS A 196 0.98 4.72 17.81
CA LYS A 196 0.60 6.06 18.23
C LYS A 196 1.73 6.74 19.01
N GLU A 197 2.29 6.08 20.03
CA GLU A 197 3.35 6.67 20.85
C GLU A 197 4.62 6.91 20.04
N ILE A 198 5.03 5.97 19.18
CA ILE A 198 6.16 6.18 18.25
C ILE A 198 5.90 7.42 17.38
N ARG A 199 4.70 7.50 16.77
CA ARG A 199 4.36 8.62 15.88
C ARG A 199 4.39 9.97 16.59
N VAL A 200 3.79 10.05 17.78
CA VAL A 200 3.75 11.28 18.59
C VAL A 200 5.16 11.68 19.01
N ALA A 201 5.97 10.74 19.47
CA ALA A 201 7.35 11.01 19.88
C ALA A 201 8.23 11.44 18.70
N PHE A 202 8.11 10.80 17.53
CA PHE A 202 8.84 11.20 16.32
C PHE A 202 8.42 12.60 15.86
N GLU A 203 7.13 12.95 15.92
CA GLU A 203 6.68 14.33 15.63
C GLU A 203 7.19 15.36 16.64
N GLY A 204 7.25 14.98 17.92
CA GLY A 204 7.81 15.81 18.98
C GLY A 204 9.29 16.07 18.78
N GLU A 205 10.08 15.01 18.55
CA GLU A 205 11.51 15.11 18.31
C GLU A 205 11.84 15.93 17.07
N ALA A 206 11.11 15.74 15.96
CA ALA A 206 11.36 16.52 14.74
C ALA A 206 11.19 18.03 14.98
N LYS A 207 10.23 18.43 15.82
CA LYS A 207 9.98 19.84 16.17
C LYS A 207 11.09 20.40 17.07
N THR A 208 11.61 19.60 18.00
CA THR A 208 12.65 20.06 18.94
C THR A 208 14.04 20.03 18.34
N SER A 209 14.36 19.03 17.52
CA SER A 209 15.69 18.87 16.89
C SER A 209 15.85 19.70 15.62
N GLY A 210 14.75 20.10 14.96
CA GLY A 210 14.77 20.75 13.65
C GLY A 210 15.14 19.81 12.50
N GLN A 211 15.31 18.51 12.77
CA GLN A 211 15.58 17.50 11.75
C GLN A 211 14.27 17.02 11.11
N PRO A 212 14.31 16.48 9.87
CA PRO A 212 13.17 15.79 9.31
C PRO A 212 12.70 14.65 10.23
N ARG A 213 11.38 14.53 10.39
CA ARG A 213 10.76 13.47 11.20
C ARG A 213 11.18 12.08 10.72
N LEU A 214 11.50 11.19 11.66
CA LEU A 214 11.69 9.77 11.39
C LEU A 214 10.41 9.14 10.82
N LEU A 215 10.56 8.30 9.80
CA LEU A 215 9.46 7.56 9.21
C LEU A 215 9.04 6.41 10.12
N ILE A 216 7.75 6.09 10.12
CA ILE A 216 7.21 4.89 10.76
C ILE A 216 6.48 4.05 9.72
N THR A 217 6.95 2.83 9.52
CA THR A 217 6.33 1.86 8.61
C THR A 217 6.06 0.55 9.34
N ALA A 218 5.27 -0.32 8.73
CA ALA A 218 5.04 -1.64 9.27
C ALA A 218 4.84 -2.67 8.17
N ALA A 219 5.40 -3.86 8.37
CA ALA A 219 5.04 -5.04 7.61
C ALA A 219 3.78 -5.67 8.23
N VAL A 220 2.78 -5.97 7.38
CA VAL A 220 1.47 -6.49 7.83
C VAL A 220 1.04 -7.68 6.98
N PRO A 221 0.29 -8.65 7.53
CA PRO A 221 -0.09 -9.85 6.79
C PRO A 221 -1.10 -9.53 5.68
N ALA A 222 -1.11 -10.36 4.64
CA ALA A 222 -2.16 -10.36 3.62
C ALA A 222 -3.37 -11.27 3.99
N SER A 223 -3.22 -12.15 4.99
CA SER A 223 -4.31 -13.05 5.43
C SER A 223 -5.44 -12.27 6.08
N PHE A 224 -6.66 -12.40 5.54
CA PHE A 224 -7.85 -11.73 6.07
C PHE A 224 -8.13 -12.12 7.53
N GLU A 225 -7.86 -13.37 7.92
CA GLU A 225 -8.05 -13.85 9.30
C GLU A 225 -7.08 -13.17 10.26
N ALA A 226 -5.80 -13.05 9.86
CA ALA A 226 -4.78 -12.38 10.67
C ALA A 226 -5.09 -10.88 10.81
N ILE A 227 -5.50 -10.23 9.72
CA ILE A 227 -5.94 -8.82 9.72
C ILE A 227 -7.11 -8.65 10.70
N ALA A 228 -8.16 -9.44 10.54
CA ALA A 228 -9.37 -9.35 11.37
C ALA A 228 -9.11 -9.67 12.84
N ALA A 229 -8.08 -10.47 13.16
CA ALA A 229 -7.73 -10.83 14.53
C ALA A 229 -6.87 -9.78 15.24
N GLY A 230 -5.94 -9.13 14.53
CA GLY A 230 -4.87 -8.34 15.14
C GLY A 230 -4.84 -6.85 14.83
N TYR A 231 -5.56 -6.37 13.81
CA TYR A 231 -5.31 -5.05 13.24
C TYR A 231 -6.56 -4.17 13.23
N ASP A 232 -6.48 -3.03 13.93
CA ASP A 232 -7.42 -1.93 13.75
C ASP A 232 -6.94 -1.05 12.57
N VAL A 233 -7.33 -1.45 11.36
CA VAL A 233 -6.80 -0.86 10.11
C VAL A 233 -7.03 0.66 10.04
N PRO A 234 -8.22 1.21 10.35
CA PRO A 234 -8.43 2.65 10.38
C PRO A 234 -7.53 3.40 11.37
N GLU A 235 -7.25 2.83 12.55
CA GLU A 235 -6.41 3.48 13.55
C GLU A 235 -4.92 3.43 13.16
N ILE A 236 -4.38 2.26 12.80
CA ILE A 236 -2.94 2.14 12.47
C ILE A 236 -2.57 3.00 11.25
N ALA A 237 -3.49 3.16 10.29
CA ALA A 237 -3.27 3.96 9.08
C ALA A 237 -3.11 5.47 9.36
N LYS A 238 -3.53 5.96 10.53
CA LYS A 238 -3.31 7.37 10.93
C LYS A 238 -1.86 7.60 11.35
N TYR A 239 -1.23 6.57 11.91
CA TYR A 239 0.09 6.69 12.53
C TYR A 239 1.22 6.31 11.56
N LEU A 240 0.98 5.30 10.70
CA LEU A 240 1.95 4.80 9.73
C LEU A 240 2.10 5.73 8.52
N ASP A 241 3.34 5.95 8.08
CA ASP A 241 3.65 6.63 6.81
C ASP A 241 3.40 5.72 5.61
N PHE A 242 3.77 4.44 5.74
CA PHE A 242 3.56 3.39 4.75
C PHE A 242 3.22 2.06 5.43
N ILE A 243 2.43 1.24 4.74
CA ILE A 243 2.04 -0.10 5.17
C ILE A 243 2.56 -1.08 4.12
N ASN A 244 3.51 -1.93 4.50
CA ASN A 244 4.12 -2.93 3.64
C ASN A 244 3.32 -4.24 3.76
N VAL A 245 2.31 -4.41 2.92
CA VAL A 245 1.48 -5.63 2.94
C VAL A 245 2.27 -6.81 2.37
N MET A 246 2.46 -7.85 3.18
CA MET A 246 3.19 -9.07 2.82
C MET A 246 2.34 -9.96 1.93
N THR A 247 2.19 -9.56 0.66
CA THR A 247 1.43 -10.27 -0.38
C THR A 247 2.22 -11.43 -0.99
N TYR A 248 2.85 -12.22 -0.13
CA TYR A 248 3.59 -13.44 -0.43
C TYR A 248 3.30 -14.49 0.65
N ASP A 249 3.93 -15.66 0.56
CA ASP A 249 3.73 -16.78 1.50
C ASP A 249 2.27 -17.24 1.66
N PHE A 250 1.44 -17.05 0.63
CA PHE A 250 0.09 -17.61 0.57
C PHE A 250 0.07 -19.14 0.56
N HIS A 251 1.11 -19.74 -0.02
CA HIS A 251 1.28 -21.18 -0.20
C HIS A 251 2.74 -21.54 0.06
N GLY A 252 2.99 -22.76 0.53
CA GLY A 252 4.34 -23.22 0.81
C GLY A 252 4.40 -24.67 1.27
N GLN A 253 5.58 -25.09 1.73
CA GLN A 253 5.87 -26.47 2.11
C GLN A 253 5.02 -27.01 3.28
N TRP A 254 4.28 -26.15 3.98
CA TRP A 254 3.35 -26.53 5.04
C TRP A 254 2.03 -27.10 4.52
N GLU A 255 1.74 -26.97 3.22
CA GLU A 255 0.56 -27.55 2.58
C GLU A 255 0.88 -28.91 1.94
N ARG A 256 -0.15 -29.75 1.77
CA ARG A 256 -0.03 -31.06 1.09
C ARG A 256 -0.16 -30.97 -0.43
N THR A 257 -0.37 -29.76 -0.98
CA THR A 257 -0.66 -29.52 -2.39
C THR A 257 0.21 -28.41 -2.94
N VAL A 258 0.65 -28.57 -4.19
CA VAL A 258 1.41 -27.52 -4.89
C VAL A 258 0.47 -26.38 -5.30
N ALA A 259 0.86 -25.16 -4.97
CA ALA A 259 0.19 -23.93 -5.40
C ALA A 259 1.21 -22.79 -5.58
N THR A 260 0.80 -21.72 -6.27
CA THR A 260 1.67 -20.58 -6.64
C THR A 260 1.02 -19.28 -6.17
N ILE A 261 1.82 -18.25 -5.89
CA ILE A 261 1.33 -16.89 -5.65
C ILE A 261 0.70 -16.38 -6.95
N LEU A 262 -0.61 -16.12 -6.94
CA LEU A 262 -1.34 -15.63 -8.11
C LEU A 262 -1.84 -14.21 -7.86
N LEU A 263 -1.77 -13.37 -8.90
CA LEU A 263 -2.42 -12.06 -8.91
C LEU A 263 -3.95 -12.17 -8.80
N TYR A 264 -4.52 -13.28 -9.27
CA TYR A 264 -5.95 -13.59 -9.20
C TYR A 264 -6.15 -15.03 -8.74
N SER A 265 -7.19 -15.28 -7.95
CA SER A 265 -7.55 -16.65 -7.60
C SER A 265 -7.89 -17.46 -8.85
N ARG A 266 -7.44 -18.72 -8.88
CA ARG A 266 -7.79 -19.64 -9.96
C ARG A 266 -9.25 -20.06 -9.77
N TRP A 267 -10.16 -19.50 -10.57
CA TRP A 267 -11.53 -19.98 -10.64
C TRP A 267 -11.56 -21.43 -11.08
N ARG A 268 -12.03 -22.32 -10.21
CA ARG A 268 -12.32 -23.70 -10.58
C ARG A 268 -13.75 -23.70 -11.13
N VAL A 269 -13.90 -23.89 -12.44
CA VAL A 269 -15.21 -24.16 -13.05
C VAL A 269 -15.71 -25.46 -12.42
N GLN A 270 -16.76 -25.40 -11.60
CA GLN A 270 -17.45 -26.61 -11.18
C GLN A 270 -18.07 -27.23 -12.44
N PRO A 271 -17.78 -28.50 -12.76
CA PRO A 271 -18.50 -29.17 -13.83
C PRO A 271 -19.97 -29.18 -13.44
N ALA A 272 -20.82 -28.58 -14.29
CA ALA A 272 -22.26 -28.64 -14.13
C ALA A 272 -22.65 -30.11 -14.03
N THR A 273 -23.19 -30.51 -12.88
CA THR A 273 -23.85 -31.79 -12.75
C THR A 273 -25.06 -31.76 -13.67
N ARG A 274 -24.96 -32.43 -14.83
CA ARG A 274 -26.15 -32.78 -15.62
C ARG A 274 -26.98 -33.69 -14.72
N LYS A 275 -28.07 -33.16 -14.15
CA LYS A 275 -29.16 -33.99 -13.65
C LYS A 275 -29.71 -34.75 -14.87
N SER A 276 -29.56 -36.08 -14.85
CA SER A 276 -30.26 -37.01 -15.72
C SER A 276 -31.74 -37.06 -15.35
#